data_AF-A0A950YC93-F1
#
_entry.id   AF-A0A950YC93-F1
#
_cell.length_a   1.000
_cell.length_b   1.000
_cell.length_c   1.000
_cell.angle_alpha   90.00
_cell.angle_beta   90.00
_cell.angle_gamma   90.00
#
_symmetry.space_group_name_H-M   'P 1'
#
loop_
_entity.id
_entity.type
_entity.pdbx_description
1 polymer ?
#
loop_
_entity_poly.entity_id
_entity_poly.type
_entity_poly.pdbx_seq_one_letter_code
_entity_poly.pdbx_strand_id
1 'polypeptide(L)'
;MDADDDVGQGRRPREQGAGLRDLLVASTTVLPILEGLPDAVVAAGRDWQIVFVNALAEELFGYPRDELLGAPVTMLWPERLRERYTRNMELYFATEHP
;
A
#
# COMPACT_ATOMS: atom_id res chain seq x y z
N MET A 1 -53.22 -14.03 2.13
CA MET A 1 -52.26 -15.09 1.83
C MET A 1 -51.59 -14.67 0.53
N ASP A 2 -50.52 -13.88 0.49
CA ASP A 2 -49.64 -13.30 1.52
C ASP A 2 -49.05 -11.98 0.98
N ALA A 3 -48.76 -11.04 1.89
CA ALA A 3 -47.71 -9.99 1.93
C ALA A 3 -47.24 -9.36 0.59
N ASP A 4 -47.30 -8.04 0.31
CA ASP A 4 -46.88 -6.86 1.08
C ASP A 4 -45.46 -6.94 1.68
N ASP A 5 -44.49 -6.33 0.99
CA ASP A 5 -43.23 -5.71 1.47
C ASP A 5 -42.30 -5.56 0.24
N ASP A 6 -42.10 -4.37 -0.31
CA ASP A 6 -41.36 -3.21 0.21
C ASP A 6 -39.84 -3.44 0.39
N VAL A 7 -39.12 -2.38 0.04
CA VAL A 7 -37.75 -2.04 0.38
C VAL A 7 -36.62 -2.66 -0.46
N GLY A 8 -35.82 -1.78 -1.06
CA GLY A 8 -34.39 -2.09 -1.23
C GLY A 8 -33.62 -1.34 -2.29
N GLN A 9 -33.75 -0.02 -2.32
CA GLN A 9 -32.80 0.95 -2.85
C GLN A 9 -31.41 0.44 -3.30
N GLY A 10 -31.00 0.89 -4.49
CA GLY A 10 -29.66 1.42 -4.76
C GLY A 10 -28.48 0.56 -4.34
N ARG A 11 -28.03 -0.34 -5.23
CA ARG A 11 -26.62 -0.74 -5.21
C ARG A 11 -25.77 0.44 -5.66
N ARG A 12 -25.50 1.34 -4.70
CA ARG A 12 -24.40 2.32 -4.80
C ARG A 12 -23.15 1.55 -5.25
N PRO A 13 -22.38 2.05 -6.23
CA PRO A 13 -21.05 1.53 -6.46
C PRO A 13 -20.29 1.68 -5.13
N ARG A 14 -19.76 0.56 -4.63
CA ARG A 14 -18.91 0.54 -3.45
C ARG A 14 -17.85 1.62 -3.62
N GLU A 15 -17.90 2.64 -2.78
CA GLU A 15 -16.85 3.64 -2.64
C GLU A 15 -15.59 2.85 -2.24
N GLN A 16 -14.76 2.57 -3.24
CA GLN A 16 -13.44 2.00 -3.06
C GLN A 16 -12.70 2.99 -2.17
N GLY A 17 -12.50 2.61 -0.91
CA GLY A 17 -11.84 3.46 0.07
C GLY A 17 -10.55 4.00 -0.50
N ALA A 18 -10.34 5.32 -0.34
CA ALA A 18 -9.16 6.05 -0.74
C ALA A 18 -7.91 5.17 -0.62
N GLY A 19 -7.22 4.95 -1.75
CA GLY A 19 -6.01 4.14 -1.77
C GLY A 19 -4.96 4.71 -0.82
N LEU A 20 -3.97 3.91 -0.41
CA LEU A 20 -2.86 4.43 0.41
C LEU A 20 -2.20 5.65 -0.25
N ARG A 21 -2.12 5.67 -1.58
CA ARG A 21 -1.75 6.86 -2.37
C ARG A 21 -2.64 8.06 -2.08
N ASP A 22 -3.95 7.88 -2.16
CA ASP A 22 -4.92 8.96 -1.92
C ASP A 22 -4.84 9.47 -0.47
N LEU A 23 -4.61 8.59 0.51
CA LEU A 23 -4.43 8.97 1.92
C LEU A 23 -3.12 9.73 2.16
N LEU A 24 -2.04 9.29 1.52
CA LEU A 24 -0.75 9.97 1.59
C LEU A 24 -0.81 11.35 0.90
N VAL A 25 -1.49 11.44 -0.24
CA VAL A 25 -1.63 12.68 -1.03
C VAL A 25 -2.65 13.64 -0.41
N ALA A 26 -3.73 13.15 0.20
CA ALA A 26 -4.76 13.98 0.83
C ALA A 26 -4.36 14.49 2.22
N SER A 27 -3.34 13.92 2.84
CA SER A 27 -2.86 14.35 4.15
C SER A 27 -1.67 15.29 4.03
N THR A 28 -1.91 16.59 4.23
CA THR A 28 -0.85 17.63 4.28
C THR A 28 0.14 17.44 5.44
N THR A 29 -0.13 16.51 6.37
CA THR A 29 0.71 16.28 7.55
C THR A 29 1.56 15.02 7.46
N VAL A 30 1.11 13.99 6.76
CA VAL A 30 1.78 12.67 6.80
C VAL A 30 3.06 12.65 5.98
N LEU A 31 3.06 13.20 4.76
CA LEU A 31 4.24 13.17 3.88
C LEU A 31 5.46 13.88 4.48
N PRO A 32 5.35 15.12 5.03
CA PRO A 32 6.51 15.79 5.61
C PRO A 32 7.10 15.05 6.81
N ILE A 33 6.25 14.37 7.59
CA ILE A 33 6.71 13.56 8.73
C ILE A 33 7.51 12.37 8.22
N LEU A 34 6.97 11.61 7.28
CA LEU A 34 7.65 10.42 6.74
C LEU A 34 8.96 10.78 6.03
N GLU A 35 9.00 11.92 5.33
CA GLU A 35 10.21 12.42 4.68
C GLU A 35 11.27 12.83 5.72
N GLY A 36 10.87 13.36 6.88
CA GLY A 36 11.77 13.81 7.94
C GLY A 36 12.19 12.76 8.96
N LEU A 37 11.75 11.50 8.82
CA LEU A 37 12.16 10.42 9.73
C LEU A 37 13.66 10.11 9.59
N PRO A 38 14.37 9.77 10.69
CA PRO A 38 15.79 9.44 10.66
C PRO A 38 16.07 8.02 10.13
N ASP A 39 15.07 7.34 9.58
CA ASP A 39 15.14 5.99 9.03
C ASP A 39 14.77 6.00 7.55
N ALA A 40 15.25 5.02 6.79
CA ALA A 40 14.80 4.77 5.43
C ALA A 40 13.35 4.24 5.44
N VAL A 41 12.45 4.92 4.70
CA VAL A 41 11.02 4.60 4.66
C VAL A 41 10.58 4.30 3.25
N VAL A 42 9.92 3.15 3.08
CA VAL A 42 9.24 2.73 1.85
C VAL A 42 7.83 2.30 2.22
N ALA A 43 6.82 2.85 1.54
CA ALA A 43 5.44 2.41 1.69
C ALA A 43 4.96 1.76 0.40
N ALA A 44 4.21 0.67 0.52
CA ALA A 44 3.62 -0.04 -0.61
C ALA A 44 2.09 -0.14 -0.48
N GLY A 45 1.39 -0.08 -1.60
CA GLY A 45 -0.05 -0.30 -1.69
C GLY A 45 -0.44 -1.77 -1.50
N ARG A 46 -1.74 -2.07 -1.59
CA ARG A 46 -2.26 -3.46 -1.49
C ARG A 46 -1.81 -4.34 -2.66
N ASP A 47 -1.47 -3.72 -3.78
CA ASP A 47 -0.88 -4.34 -4.97
C ASP A 47 0.64 -4.55 -4.84
N TRP A 48 1.19 -4.29 -3.65
CA TRP A 48 2.61 -4.35 -3.32
C TRP A 48 3.50 -3.41 -4.15
N GLN A 49 2.89 -2.45 -4.84
CA GLN A 49 3.61 -1.42 -5.58
C GLN A 49 3.99 -0.31 -4.62
N ILE A 50 5.22 0.18 -4.75
CA ILE A 50 5.74 1.28 -3.94
C ILE A 50 4.95 2.55 -4.25
N VAL A 51 4.47 3.22 -3.22
CA VAL A 51 3.67 4.45 -3.32
C VAL A 51 4.36 5.66 -2.69
N PHE A 52 5.38 5.43 -1.87
CA PHE A 52 6.18 6.47 -1.23
C PHE A 52 7.57 5.94 -0.90
N VAL A 53 8.58 6.80 -1.04
CA VAL A 53 9.95 6.61 -0.57
C VAL A 53 10.48 7.95 -0.06
N ASN A 54 11.27 7.93 1.03
CA ASN A 54 11.99 9.11 1.49
C ASN A 54 13.44 9.14 0.96
N ALA A 55 14.11 10.29 1.10
CA ALA A 55 15.50 10.46 0.65
C ALA A 55 16.47 9.40 1.21
N LEU A 56 16.33 9.02 2.49
CA LEU A 56 17.18 8.00 3.11
C LEU A 56 16.97 6.61 2.50
N ALA A 57 15.77 6.29 2.01
CA ALA A 57 15.53 5.04 1.28
C ALA A 57 16.20 5.04 -0.09
N GLU A 58 16.20 6.18 -0.81
CA GLU A 58 16.92 6.33 -2.07
C GLU A 58 18.44 6.10 -1.86
N GLU A 59 19.00 6.69 -0.80
CA GLU A 59 20.40 6.50 -0.43
C GLU A 59 20.72 5.05 -0.02
N LEU A 60 19.88 4.44 0.80
CA LEU A 60 20.10 3.08 1.32
C LEU A 60 20.05 2.02 0.22
N PHE A 61 19.06 2.12 -0.68
CA PHE A 61 18.84 1.13 -1.72
C PHE A 61 19.57 1.46 -3.03
N GLY A 62 20.03 2.71 -3.20
CA GLY A 62 20.78 3.15 -4.38
C GLY A 62 19.94 3.32 -5.64
N TYR A 63 18.61 3.43 -5.49
CA TYR A 63 17.68 3.68 -6.58
C TYR A 63 17.05 5.06 -6.42
N PRO A 64 16.94 5.84 -7.50
CA PRO A 64 16.24 7.11 -7.44
C PRO A 64 14.73 6.90 -7.28
N ARG A 65 14.04 7.89 -6.69
CA ARG A 65 12.59 7.85 -6.42
C ARG A 65 11.74 7.46 -7.62
N ASP A 66 12.06 7.97 -8.80
CA ASP A 66 11.33 7.72 -10.05
C ASP A 66 11.42 6.27 -10.53
N GLU A 67 12.51 5.57 -10.23
CA GLU A 67 12.64 4.13 -10.48
C GLU A 67 11.89 3.29 -9.45
N LEU A 68 11.79 3.77 -8.20
CA LEU A 68 11.13 3.04 -7.13
C LEU A 68 9.61 3.19 -7.16
N LEU A 69 9.09 4.38 -7.44
CA LEU A 69 7.65 4.63 -7.39
C LEU A 69 6.90 3.80 -8.44
N GLY A 70 5.93 3.01 -7.98
CA GLY A 70 5.16 2.10 -8.82
C GLY A 70 5.88 0.79 -9.17
N ALA A 71 7.11 0.58 -8.70
CA ALA A 71 7.78 -0.70 -8.77
C ALA A 71 7.34 -1.64 -7.63
N PRO A 72 7.45 -2.97 -7.78
CA PRO A 72 7.10 -3.90 -6.72
C PRO A 72 8.10 -3.81 -5.57
N VAL A 73 7.62 -3.75 -4.33
CA VAL A 73 8.47 -3.64 -3.13
C VAL A 73 9.46 -4.83 -2.99
N THR A 74 9.15 -5.96 -3.64
CA THR A 74 10.01 -7.15 -3.67
C THR A 74 11.36 -6.92 -4.34
N MET A 75 11.51 -5.89 -5.19
CA MET A 75 12.80 -5.56 -5.82
C MET A 75 13.87 -5.18 -4.78
N LEU A 76 13.45 -4.58 -3.66
CA LEU A 76 14.33 -4.12 -2.58
C LEU A 76 14.83 -5.28 -1.71
N TRP A 77 14.26 -6.48 -1.86
CA TRP A 77 14.69 -7.64 -1.10
C TRP A 77 15.93 -8.29 -1.72
N PRO A 78 16.86 -8.80 -0.89
CA PRO A 78 17.94 -9.64 -1.37
C PRO A 78 17.40 -10.83 -2.16
N GLU A 79 18.01 -11.14 -3.31
CA GLU A 79 17.58 -12.20 -4.24
C GLU A 79 17.23 -13.51 -3.53
N ARG A 80 18.12 -13.96 -2.64
CA ARG A 80 18.00 -15.21 -1.88
C ARG A 80 16.76 -15.29 -0.98
N LEU A 81 16.18 -14.15 -0.63
CA LEU A 81 15.03 -14.06 0.28
C LEU A 81 13.73 -13.74 -0.45
N ARG A 82 13.80 -13.40 -1.75
CA ARG A 82 12.66 -12.88 -2.50
C ARG A 82 11.53 -13.92 -2.62
N GLU A 83 11.84 -15.16 -2.97
CA GLU A 83 10.84 -16.25 -3.04
C GLU A 83 10.16 -16.50 -1.69
N ARG A 84 10.95 -16.54 -0.61
CA ARG A 84 10.45 -16.81 0.74
C ARG A 84 9.50 -15.71 1.22
N TYR A 85 9.87 -14.44 1.05
CA TYR A 85 9.05 -13.33 1.48
C TYR A 85 7.83 -13.10 0.57
N THR A 86 7.94 -13.39 -0.73
CA THR A 86 6.79 -13.28 -1.65
C THR A 86 5.69 -14.26 -1.27
N ARG A 87 6.04 -15.51 -0.90
CA ARG A 87 5.06 -16.47 -0.36
C ARG A 87 4.38 -15.97 0.92
N ASN A 88 5.11 -15.26 1.78
CA ASN A 88 4.54 -14.71 3.01
C ASN A 88 3.59 -13.52 2.75
N MET A 89 3.81 -12.74 1.69
CA MET A 89 2.92 -11.64 1.29
C MET A 89 1.53 -12.14 0.92
N GLU A 90 1.45 -13.26 0.19
CA GLU A 90 0.17 -13.88 -0.18
C GLU A 90 -0.65 -14.27 1.05
N LEU A 91 0.03 -14.67 2.12
CA LEU A 91 -0.58 -15.03 3.39
C LEU A 91 -0.96 -13.80 4.23
N TYR A 92 -0.19 -12.71 4.15
CA TYR A 92 -0.38 -11.53 5.01
C TYR A 92 -1.76 -10.86 4.85
N PHE A 93 -2.32 -10.85 3.62
CA PHE A 93 -3.69 -10.38 3.38
C PHE A 93 -4.74 -11.50 3.46
N ALA A 94 -4.34 -12.76 3.29
CA ALA A 94 -5.26 -13.91 3.34
C ALA A 94 -5.57 -14.38 4.77
N THR A 95 -4.69 -14.11 5.72
CA THR A 95 -4.96 -14.28 7.16
C THR A 95 -5.37 -12.94 7.73
N GLU A 96 -6.68 -12.69 7.88
CA GLU A 96 -7.18 -11.65 8.77
C GLU A 96 -6.51 -11.85 10.13
N HIS A 97 -5.55 -10.99 10.45
CA HIS A 97 -4.99 -10.96 11.80
C HIS A 97 -6.07 -10.34 12.70
N PRO A 98 -6.40 -10.98 13.85
CA PRO A 98 -7.40 -10.48 14.78
C PRO A 98 -7.05 -9.10 15.35
#